data_AF-A0A558IQM3-F1
#
_entry.id   AF-A0A558IQM3-F1
#
_cell.length_a   1.000
_cell.length_b   1.000
_cell.length_c   1.000
_cell.angle_alpha   90.00
_cell.angle_beta   90.00
_cell.angle_gamma   90.00
#
_symmetry.space_group_name_H-M   'P 1'
#
loop_
_entity.id
_entity.type
_entity.pdbx_description
1 polymer ?
#
loop_
_entity_poly.entity_id
_entity_poly.type
_entity_poly.pdbx_seq_one_letter_code
_entity_poly.pdbx_strand_id
1 'polypeptide(L)' 'MTNPVSSWKIVTAIAVVGGFLLLILYVGLSRYYNAQELDMLVEGANANGQNYSVTIHNQLTGSYSFNAE' A
#
# COMPACT_ATOMS: atom_id res chain seq x y z
N MET A 1 -40.13 17.04 -14.84
CA MET A 1 -40.29 16.57 -13.45
C MET A 1 -38.99 15.91 -13.02
N THR A 2 -38.20 16.55 -12.16
CA THR A 2 -36.99 15.96 -11.58
C THR A 2 -37.39 15.08 -10.40
N ASN A 3 -37.00 13.81 -10.43
CA ASN A 3 -37.29 12.88 -9.34
C ASN A 3 -36.30 13.18 -8.20
N PRO A 4 -36.74 13.59 -7.00
CA PRO A 4 -35.82 13.96 -5.93
C PRO A 4 -35.02 12.72 -5.51
N VAL A 5 -33.70 12.80 -5.62
CA VAL A 5 -32.80 11.74 -5.14
C VAL A 5 -32.89 11.69 -3.63
N SER A 6 -33.22 10.53 -3.07
CA SER A 6 -33.31 10.33 -1.61
C SER A 6 -31.98 10.69 -0.95
N SER A 7 -32.04 11.47 0.14
CA SER A 7 -30.87 11.85 0.94
C SER A 7 -30.05 10.66 1.41
N TRP A 8 -30.70 9.51 1.67
CA TRP A 8 -30.01 8.27 2.01
C TRP A 8 -29.09 7.78 0.89
N LYS A 9 -29.55 7.84 -0.37
CA LYS A 9 -28.74 7.44 -1.54
C LYS A 9 -27.52 8.34 -1.69
N ILE A 10 -27.65 9.64 -1.41
CA ILE A 10 -26.54 10.58 -1.46
C ILE A 10 -25.51 10.26 -0.37
N VAL A 11 -25.96 10.05 0.87
CA VAL A 11 -25.08 9.69 1.99
C VAL A 11 -24.35 8.37 1.72
N THR A 12 -25.05 7.35 1.24
CA THR A 12 -24.43 6.07 0.87
C THR A 12 -23.39 6.24 -0.24
N ALA A 13 -23.69 7.02 -1.28
CA ALA A 13 -22.75 7.27 -2.37
C ALA A 13 -21.47 7.96 -1.86
N ILE A 14 -21.61 8.98 -1.01
CA ILE A 14 -20.47 9.69 -0.40
C ILE A 14 -19.64 8.73 0.45
N ALA A 15 -20.28 7.91 1.29
CA ALA A 15 -19.57 6.95 2.13
C ALA A 15 -18.78 5.92 1.31
N VAL A 16 -19.37 5.41 0.22
CA VAL A 16 -18.69 4.45 -0.67
C VAL A 16 -17.49 5.09 -1.37
N VAL A 17 -17.69 6.27 -1.97
CA VAL A 17 -16.60 6.98 -2.68
C VAL A 17 -15.50 7.38 -1.69
N GLY A 18 -15.88 7.94 -0.54
CA GLY A 18 -14.94 8.33 0.52
C GLY A 18 -14.14 7.13 1.04
N GLY A 19 -14.81 6.00 1.31
CA GLY A 19 -14.15 4.76 1.72
C GLY A 19 -13.16 4.27 0.66
N PHE A 20 -13.54 4.30 -0.61
CA PHE A 20 -12.65 3.88 -1.70
C PHE A 20 -11.42 4.79 -1.83
N LEU A 21 -11.59 6.10 -1.72
CA LEU A 21 -10.49 7.06 -1.72
C LEU A 21 -9.54 6.85 -0.54
N LEU A 22 -10.08 6.58 0.66
CA LEU A 22 -9.28 6.27 1.83
C LEU A 22 -8.48 4.96 1.66
N LEU A 23 -9.06 3.94 1.02
CA LEU A 23 -8.35 2.70 0.70
C LEU A 23 -7.19 2.93 -0.27
N ILE A 24 -7.41 3.71 -1.33
CA ILE A 24 -6.34 4.08 -2.27
C ILE A 24 -5.23 4.83 -1.55
N LEU A 25 -5.58 5.82 -0.72
CA LEU A 25 -4.62 6.58 0.06
C LEU A 25 -3.83 5.67 1.00
N TYR A 26 -4.50 4.78 1.72
CA TYR A 26 -3.87 3.82 2.62
C TYR A 26 -2.84 2.93 1.90
N VAL A 27 -3.22 2.35 0.74
CA VAL A 27 -2.30 1.51 -0.05
C VAL A 27 -1.12 2.32 -0.57
N GLY A 28 -1.35 3.55 -1.03
CA GLY A 28 -0.30 4.44 -1.50
C GLY A 28 0.71 4.79 -0.39
N LEU A 29 0.20 5.19 0.78
CA LEU A 29 1.04 5.51 1.94
C LEU A 29 1.81 4.29 2.45
N SER A 30 1.16 3.13 2.54
CA SER A 30 1.84 1.89 2.95
C SER A 30 3.00 1.55 2.02
N ARG A 31 2.80 1.65 0.70
CA ARG A 31 3.89 1.42 -0.26
C ARG A 31 5.03 2.41 -0.11
N TYR A 32 4.71 3.70 0.08
CA TYR A 32 5.71 4.74 0.25
C TYR A 32 6.57 4.52 1.51
N TYR A 33 5.93 4.29 2.66
CA TYR A 33 6.66 4.06 3.91
C TYR A 33 7.44 2.74 3.91
N ASN A 34 6.88 1.67 3.35
CA ASN A 34 7.60 0.40 3.22
C ASN A 34 8.84 0.55 2.33
N ALA A 35 8.75 1.30 1.24
CA ALA A 35 9.90 1.56 0.37
C ALA A 35 10.98 2.37 1.10
N GLN A 36 10.59 3.41 1.84
CA GLN A 36 11.51 4.21 2.63
C GLN A 36 12.21 3.37 3.73
N GLU A 37 11.47 2.50 4.41
CA GLU A 37 12.03 1.59 5.41
C GLU A 37 13.07 0.63 4.80
N LEU A 38 12.73 0.00 3.67
CA LEU A 38 13.66 -0.88 2.97
C LEU A 38 14.93 -0.15 2.53
N ASP A 39 14.80 1.08 2.01
CA ASP A 39 15.95 1.88 1.58
C ASP A 39 16.90 2.17 2.75
N MET A 40 16.36 2.54 3.91
CA MET A 40 17.15 2.73 5.14
C MET A 40 17.86 1.45 5.61
N LEU A 41 17.19 0.29 5.52
CA LEU A 41 17.79 -0.98 5.89
C LEU A 41 18.91 -1.40 4.95
N VAL A 42 18.72 -1.21 3.64
CA VAL A 42 19.73 -1.50 2.61
C VAL A 42 20.94 -0.57 2.76
N GLU A 43 20.69 0.73 2.94
CA GLU A 43 21.76 1.72 3.17
C GLU A 43 22.56 1.37 4.43
N GLY A 44 21.88 1.04 5.53
CA GLY A 44 22.50 0.59 6.77
C GLY A 44 23.34 -0.68 6.60
N ALA A 45 22.84 -1.68 5.86
CA ALA A 45 23.59 -2.90 5.59
C ALA A 45 24.84 -2.63 4.74
N ASN A 46 24.71 -1.83 3.67
CA ASN A 46 25.82 -1.40 2.81
C ASN A 46 26.90 -0.65 3.61
N ALA A 47 26.50 0.30 4.46
CA ALA A 47 27.43 1.09 5.29
C ALA A 47 28.24 0.22 6.26
N ASN A 48 27.71 -0.94 6.65
CA ASN A 48 28.35 -1.89 7.57
C ASN A 48 28.97 -3.11 6.85
N GLY A 49 28.99 -3.13 5.51
CA GLY A 49 29.50 -4.27 4.73
C GLY A 49 28.73 -5.57 4.97
N GLN A 50 27.45 -5.48 5.35
CA GLN A 50 26.59 -6.62 5.62
C GLN A 50 25.83 -7.03 4.36
N ASN A 51 25.75 -8.34 4.13
CA ASN A 51 24.91 -8.90 3.09
C ASN A 51 23.44 -8.90 3.54
N TYR A 52 22.53 -8.70 2.60
CA TYR A 52 21.09 -8.72 2.83
C TYR A 52 20.38 -9.55 1.75
N SER A 53 19.24 -10.13 2.11
CA SER A 53 18.37 -10.87 1.21
C SER A 53 16.94 -10.40 1.41
N VAL A 54 16.22 -10.15 0.32
CA VAL A 54 14.81 -9.77 0.38
C VAL A 54 13.96 -11.02 0.18
N THR A 55 13.09 -11.31 1.14
CA THR A 55 12.06 -12.34 1.02
C THR A 55 10.68 -11.69 1.04
N ILE A 56 9.95 -11.83 -0.06
CA ILE A 56 8.60 -11.29 -0.21
C ILE A 56 7.60 -12.39 0.13
N HIS A 57 6.73 -12.13 1.10
CA HIS A 57 5.62 -13.01 1.44
C HIS A 57 4.34 -12.49 0.76
N ASN A 58 3.87 -13.20 -0.27
CA ASN A 58 2.59 -12.92 -0.91
C ASN A 58 1.64 -14.10 -0.68
N GLN A 59 0.52 -13.87 0.02
CA GLN A 59 -0.44 -14.95 0.30
C GLN A 59 -1.22 -15.43 -0.95
N LEU A 60 -1.25 -14.64 -2.02
CA LEU A 60 -1.90 -14.99 -3.28
C LEU A 60 -0.98 -15.78 -4.22
N THR A 61 0.30 -15.42 -4.29
CA THR A 61 1.27 -15.98 -5.25
C THR A 61 2.36 -16.84 -4.60
N GLY A 62 2.31 -17.02 -3.29
CA GLY A 62 3.38 -17.66 -2.51
C GLY A 62 4.54 -16.72 -2.20
N SER A 63 5.46 -17.19 -1.36
CA SER A 63 6.68 -16.46 -1.01
C SER A 63 7.74 -16.61 -2.09
N TYR A 64 8.45 -15.53 -2.40
CA TYR A 64 9.61 -15.55 -3.29
C TYR A 64 10.72 -14.66 -2.74
N SER A 65 11.96 -15.00 -3.06
CA SER A 65 13.14 -14.24 -2.65
C SER A 65 13.94 -13.83 -3.87
N PHE A 66 14.59 -12.68 -3.82
CA PHE A 66 15.53 -12.25 -4.87
C PHE A 66 16.77 -11.63 -4.24
N ASN A 67 17.91 -11.83 -4.89
CA ASN A 67 19.15 -11.14 -4.59
C ASN A 67 19.28 -10.00 -5.61
N ALA A 68 19.43 -8.77 -5.14
CA ALA A 68 19.90 -7.69 -6.00
C ALA A 68 21.39 -7.92 -6.21
N GLU A 69 21.77 -8.33 -7.42
CA GLU A 69 23.19 -8.29 -7.86
C GLU A 69 23.67 -6.84 -7.99
#